data_AF-A0A2W5VAC8-F1
#
_entry.id   AF-A0A2W5VAC8-F1
#
_cell.length_a   1.000
_cell.length_b   1.000
_cell.length_c   1.000
_cell.angle_alpha   90.00
_cell.angle_beta   90.00
_cell.angle_gamma   90.00
#
_symmetry.space_group_name_H-M   'P 1'
#
loop_
_entity.id
_entity.type
_entity.pdbx_description
1 polymer ?
#
loop_
_entity_poly.entity_id
_entity_poly.type
_entity_poly.pdbx_seq_one_letter_code
_entity_poly.pdbx_strand_id
1 'polypeptide(L)'
;MSSSVVIGLSAVVVAIRDGEAVVLTVRPHDAVTDIASPLSGLPFGPFDPEAHRTFELGLRAFVTAQTRFQLGYVEQLYTFGDKGRDAPRAEVGAGAARVVSVGYLGLTPKAVDTDAPDTAWAPWSRFFPWEDWRAGRPALLDEAIAPALRRWAGDDAGKWSRARLAFALDGAPWNEERVLERYELLYEAGLAPEAARDRDRADGHDPAEPEALSAALGEPMISDHRRILATGLSRLRGKIKYRPVVFELTPEEFTLSTLQRTVEAIAGVPLHKQNFRRVVEREELVEGLGRLDAETGGRPAELFRFRREMLATRQATGLSLPLLRD
;
A
#
# COMPACT_ATOMS: atom_id res chain seq x y z
N MET A 1 -18.39 4.71 33.82
CA MET A 1 -18.81 5.29 32.53
C MET A 1 -18.28 4.39 31.44
N SER A 2 -19.15 3.81 30.59
CA SER A 2 -18.71 2.98 29.46
C SER A 2 -18.26 3.91 28.34
N SER A 3 -16.99 3.83 27.94
CA SER A 3 -16.51 4.53 26.74
C SER A 3 -17.06 3.84 25.50
N SER A 4 -17.75 4.58 24.63
CA SER A 4 -18.19 4.07 23.32
C SER A 4 -16.97 3.81 22.42
N VAL A 5 -16.99 2.69 21.71
CA VAL A 5 -15.99 2.32 20.70
C VAL A 5 -16.67 2.26 19.35
N VAL A 6 -16.09 2.93 18.35
CA VAL A 6 -16.55 2.90 16.96
C VAL A 6 -15.61 1.99 16.17
N ILE A 7 -16.17 1.08 15.39
CA ILE A 7 -15.38 0.26 14.47
C ILE A 7 -15.34 0.96 13.12
N GLY A 8 -14.17 1.44 12.73
CA GLY A 8 -13.91 1.97 11.40
C GLY A 8 -13.39 0.87 10.48
N LEU A 9 -13.62 1.02 9.19
CA LEU A 9 -13.12 0.13 8.15
C LEU A 9 -12.36 0.97 7.13
N SER A 10 -11.17 0.53 6.71
CA SER A 10 -10.32 1.23 5.75
C SER A 10 -9.88 0.29 4.64
N ALA A 11 -9.90 0.73 3.37
CA ALA A 11 -9.55 -0.09 2.22
C ALA A 11 -8.32 0.43 1.47
N VAL A 12 -7.26 -0.37 1.40
CA VAL A 12 -6.15 -0.19 0.46
C VAL A 12 -6.51 -0.94 -0.82
N VAL A 13 -7.03 -0.25 -1.83
CA VAL A 13 -7.40 -0.87 -3.11
C VAL A 13 -6.30 -0.61 -4.13
N VAL A 14 -5.66 -1.67 -4.63
CA VAL A 14 -4.52 -1.60 -5.55
C VAL A 14 -4.91 -2.09 -6.94
N ALA A 15 -4.41 -1.40 -7.95
CA ALA A 15 -4.50 -1.77 -9.36
C ALA A 15 -3.19 -1.44 -10.08
N ILE A 16 -3.04 -1.89 -11.33
CA ILE A 16 -1.99 -1.41 -12.24
C ILE A 16 -2.60 -0.51 -13.30
N ARG A 17 -1.98 0.66 -13.53
CA ARG A 17 -2.35 1.61 -14.59
C ARG A 17 -1.06 2.16 -15.20
N ASP A 18 -0.93 2.06 -16.52
CA ASP A 18 0.22 2.59 -17.28
C ASP A 18 1.60 2.13 -16.78
N GLY A 19 1.67 0.88 -16.27
CA GLY A 19 2.89 0.30 -15.72
C GLY A 19 3.23 0.78 -14.31
N GLU A 20 2.37 1.57 -13.67
CA GLU A 20 2.48 1.96 -12.26
C GLU A 20 1.47 1.18 -11.42
N ALA A 21 1.86 0.84 -10.19
CA ALA A 21 0.87 0.44 -9.21
C ALA A 21 0.20 1.70 -8.67
N VAL A 22 -1.12 1.68 -8.60
CA VAL A 22 -1.93 2.80 -8.17
C VAL A 22 -2.84 2.35 -7.03
N VAL A 23 -3.16 3.29 -6.14
CA VAL A 23 -4.09 3.10 -5.03
C VAL A 23 -5.32 3.98 -5.23
N LEU A 24 -6.50 3.44 -4.93
CA LEU A 24 -7.74 4.22 -4.92
C LEU A 24 -7.75 5.15 -3.71
N THR A 25 -7.99 6.42 -3.96
CA THR A 25 -8.02 7.48 -2.95
C THR A 25 -9.33 8.25 -3.00
N VAL A 26 -9.72 8.81 -1.86
CA VAL A 26 -10.89 9.68 -1.68
C VAL A 26 -10.48 10.97 -0.97
N ARG A 27 -11.17 12.08 -1.21
CA ARG A 27 -11.11 13.27 -0.35
C ARG A 27 -12.43 13.39 0.39
N PRO A 28 -12.48 13.11 1.71
CA PRO A 28 -13.72 13.22 2.45
C PRO A 28 -14.19 14.67 2.55
N HIS A 29 -15.49 14.87 2.54
CA HIS A 29 -16.12 16.18 2.71
C HIS A 29 -16.35 16.45 4.20
N ASP A 30 -16.14 17.69 4.61
CA ASP A 30 -16.51 18.14 5.95
C ASP A 30 -18.03 18.10 6.13
N ALA A 31 -18.50 17.49 7.22
CA ALA A 31 -19.92 17.21 7.42
C ALA A 31 -20.80 18.48 7.55
N VAL A 32 -20.19 19.64 7.82
CA VAL A 32 -20.91 20.91 8.02
C VAL A 32 -20.80 21.79 6.79
N THR A 33 -19.61 21.90 6.21
CA THR A 33 -19.31 22.83 5.11
C THR A 33 -19.41 22.19 3.72
N ASP A 34 -19.44 20.86 3.65
CA ASP A 34 -19.39 20.06 2.42
C ASP A 34 -18.16 20.36 1.54
N ILE A 35 -17.10 20.89 2.14
CA ILE A 35 -15.83 21.16 1.46
C ILE A 35 -14.98 19.89 1.53
N ALA A 36 -14.48 19.45 0.38
CA ALA A 36 -13.55 18.34 0.28
C ALA A 36 -12.24 18.64 1.03
N SER A 37 -11.72 17.64 1.74
CA SER A 37 -10.43 17.75 2.42
C SER A 37 -9.30 18.05 1.43
N PRO A 38 -8.36 18.94 1.77
CA PRO A 38 -7.19 19.17 0.93
C PRO A 38 -6.31 17.91 0.83
N LEU A 39 -6.34 17.06 1.86
CA LEU A 39 -5.59 15.82 1.93
C LEU A 39 -6.42 14.65 1.42
N SER A 40 -5.80 13.78 0.63
CA SER A 40 -6.40 12.50 0.25
C SER A 40 -6.37 11.49 1.40
N GLY A 41 -7.28 10.52 1.35
CA GLY A 41 -7.36 9.37 2.23
C GLY A 41 -7.57 8.08 1.44
N LEU A 42 -7.44 6.95 2.13
CA LEU A 42 -8.00 5.68 1.67
C LEU A 42 -9.53 5.73 1.78
N PRO A 43 -10.30 5.01 0.95
CA PRO A 43 -11.71 4.76 1.21
C PRO A 43 -11.90 4.22 2.64
N PHE A 44 -12.80 4.84 3.40
CA PHE A 44 -12.99 4.51 4.81
C PHE A 44 -14.41 4.78 5.30
N GLY A 45 -14.92 4.04 6.28
CA GLY A 45 -16.25 4.32 6.84
C GLY A 45 -16.56 3.56 8.14
N PRO A 46 -17.65 3.91 8.84
CA PRO A 46 -18.12 3.14 9.99
C PRO A 46 -18.58 1.75 9.59
N PHE A 47 -18.33 0.77 10.45
CA PHE A 47 -19.11 -0.45 10.47
C PHE A 47 -20.45 -0.20 11.17
N ASP A 48 -21.54 -0.39 10.44
CA ASP A 48 -22.90 -0.42 10.98
C ASP A 48 -23.33 -1.87 11.26
N PRO A 49 -23.51 -2.28 12.53
CA PRO A 49 -23.91 -3.64 12.90
C PRO A 49 -25.38 -3.97 12.59
N GLU A 50 -26.25 -2.97 12.43
CA GLU A 50 -27.65 -3.19 12.05
C GLU A 50 -27.77 -3.45 10.54
N ALA A 51 -26.98 -2.72 9.74
CA ALA A 51 -26.98 -2.87 8.29
C ALA A 51 -26.09 -4.01 7.77
N HIS A 52 -24.99 -4.34 8.47
CA HIS A 52 -23.96 -5.25 7.95
C HIS A 52 -23.75 -6.47 8.86
N ARG A 53 -23.91 -7.68 8.28
CA ARG A 53 -23.66 -8.94 8.99
C ARG A 53 -22.18 -9.24 9.25
N THR A 54 -21.28 -8.67 8.45
CA THR A 54 -19.83 -8.87 8.56
C THR A 54 -19.09 -7.57 8.24
N PHE A 55 -17.86 -7.43 8.76
CA PHE A 55 -17.00 -6.29 8.40
C PHE A 55 -16.70 -6.23 6.91
N GLU A 56 -16.55 -7.37 6.23
CA GLU A 56 -16.33 -7.39 4.78
C GLU A 56 -17.54 -6.85 4.01
N LEU A 57 -18.76 -7.18 4.44
CA LEU A 57 -19.97 -6.63 3.80
C LEU A 57 -20.06 -5.12 4.01
N GLY A 58 -19.74 -4.63 5.21
CA GLY A 58 -19.62 -3.20 5.48
C GLY A 58 -18.55 -2.53 4.61
N LEU A 59 -17.39 -3.18 4.46
CA LEU A 59 -16.29 -2.71 3.61
C LEU A 59 -16.74 -2.52 2.16
N ARG A 60 -17.33 -3.57 1.59
CA ARG A 60 -17.82 -3.55 0.21
C ARG A 60 -18.88 -2.48 0.01
N ALA A 61 -19.79 -2.32 0.98
CA ALA A 61 -20.85 -1.32 0.91
C ALA A 61 -20.31 0.11 0.88
N PHE A 62 -19.43 0.50 1.82
CA PHE A 62 -18.94 1.88 1.84
C PHE A 62 -17.98 2.18 0.68
N VAL A 63 -17.14 1.23 0.26
CA VAL A 63 -16.25 1.44 -0.90
C VAL A 63 -17.10 1.69 -2.14
N THR A 64 -18.13 0.87 -2.36
CA THR A 64 -19.06 1.07 -3.49
C THR A 64 -19.76 2.43 -3.39
N ALA A 65 -20.20 2.84 -2.19
CA ALA A 65 -20.87 4.12 -2.01
C ALA A 65 -19.95 5.33 -2.30
N GLN A 66 -18.70 5.30 -1.84
CA GLN A 66 -17.76 6.42 -2.01
C GLN A 66 -17.14 6.50 -3.39
N THR A 67 -16.94 5.36 -4.04
CA THR A 67 -16.09 5.28 -5.24
C THR A 67 -16.81 4.69 -6.44
N ARG A 68 -18.06 4.22 -6.28
CA ARG A 68 -18.79 3.42 -7.29
C ARG A 68 -18.04 2.16 -7.75
N PHE A 69 -16.92 1.82 -7.10
CA PHE A 69 -16.09 0.68 -7.42
C PHE A 69 -16.53 -0.56 -6.64
N GLN A 70 -16.66 -1.68 -7.33
CA GLN A 70 -16.96 -2.97 -6.71
C GLN A 70 -15.67 -3.75 -6.47
N LEU A 71 -15.37 -4.03 -5.21
CA LEU A 71 -14.20 -4.81 -4.83
C LEU A 71 -14.32 -6.25 -5.36
N GLY A 72 -13.25 -6.77 -5.97
CA GLY A 72 -13.12 -8.19 -6.28
C GLY A 72 -12.51 -8.94 -5.10
N TYR A 73 -11.19 -9.16 -5.20
CA TYR A 73 -10.38 -9.75 -4.14
C TYR A 73 -10.29 -8.80 -2.93
N VAL A 74 -10.54 -9.33 -1.73
CA VAL A 74 -10.42 -8.60 -0.46
C VAL A 74 -9.81 -9.53 0.59
N GLU A 75 -8.88 -9.00 1.38
CA GLU A 75 -8.33 -9.67 2.55
C GLU A 75 -8.12 -8.67 3.69
N GLN A 76 -8.36 -9.09 4.93
CA GLN A 76 -8.05 -8.26 6.10
C GLN A 76 -6.54 -8.13 6.29
N LEU A 77 -6.07 -6.90 6.52
CA LEU A 77 -4.67 -6.56 6.76
C LEU A 77 -4.29 -6.63 8.23
N TYR A 78 -4.82 -5.67 9.00
CA TYR A 78 -4.46 -5.45 10.40
C TYR A 78 -5.57 -4.64 11.09
N THR A 79 -5.55 -4.61 12.42
CA THR A 79 -6.47 -3.81 13.24
C THR A 79 -5.68 -2.72 13.95
N PHE A 80 -6.02 -1.47 13.68
CA PHE A 80 -5.36 -0.26 14.19
C PHE A 80 -6.19 0.32 15.35
N GLY A 81 -5.62 0.32 16.55
CA GLY A 81 -6.33 0.73 17.78
C GLY A 81 -5.57 1.74 18.65
N ASP A 82 -4.52 2.36 18.11
CA ASP A 82 -3.67 3.32 18.83
C ASP A 82 -4.48 4.56 19.25
N LYS A 83 -4.25 5.06 20.47
CA LYS A 83 -4.95 6.25 21.00
C LYS A 83 -4.47 7.50 20.24
N GLY A 84 -5.39 8.33 19.77
CA GLY A 84 -5.07 9.60 19.08
C GLY A 84 -5.09 9.54 17.56
N ARG A 85 -5.40 8.38 16.96
CA ARG A 85 -5.45 8.19 15.50
C ARG A 85 -6.52 9.02 14.76
N ASP A 86 -7.55 9.51 15.44
CA ASP A 86 -8.80 9.98 14.79
C ASP A 86 -8.84 11.45 14.32
N ALA A 87 -7.77 12.25 14.38
CA ALA A 87 -7.90 13.63 13.90
C ALA A 87 -6.63 14.34 13.39
N PRO A 88 -6.78 15.37 12.50
CA PRO A 88 -8.02 16.13 12.23
C PRO A 88 -8.42 16.08 10.73
N ARG A 89 -9.30 15.24 10.21
CA ARG A 89 -10.37 14.40 10.76
C ARG A 89 -10.53 13.18 9.85
N ALA A 90 -10.66 12.01 10.46
CA ALA A 90 -11.52 10.95 9.94
C ALA A 90 -12.76 10.95 10.84
N GLU A 91 -13.73 11.84 10.58
CA GLU A 91 -14.96 11.86 11.37
C GLU A 91 -15.87 10.70 10.97
N VAL A 92 -15.69 9.57 11.64
CA VAL A 92 -16.74 8.58 11.74
C VAL A 92 -17.65 9.05 12.88
N GLY A 93 -18.76 9.71 12.53
CA GLY A 93 -19.62 10.44 13.45
C GLY A 93 -20.01 9.67 14.72
N ALA A 94 -19.40 10.07 15.85
CA ALA A 94 -19.97 10.07 17.19
C ALA A 94 -18.94 10.72 18.12
N GLY A 95 -19.30 11.83 18.75
CA GLY A 95 -18.43 12.55 19.68
C GLY A 95 -17.78 11.65 20.74
N ALA A 96 -16.52 11.96 21.08
CA ALA A 96 -15.74 11.36 22.17
C ALA A 96 -15.57 9.81 22.19
N ALA A 97 -15.95 9.09 21.14
CA ALA A 97 -15.76 7.63 21.05
C ALA A 97 -14.35 7.27 20.56
N ARG A 98 -13.78 6.17 21.07
CA ARG A 98 -12.49 5.63 20.58
C ARG A 98 -12.73 4.87 19.27
N VAL A 99 -12.02 5.19 18.19
CA VAL A 99 -12.13 4.40 16.96
C VAL A 99 -11.09 3.29 16.91
N VAL A 100 -11.53 2.10 16.53
CA VAL A 100 -10.67 0.98 16.13
C VAL A 100 -10.88 0.75 14.64
N SER A 101 -9.86 0.91 13.81
CA SER A 101 -9.98 0.66 12.37
C SER A 101 -9.49 -0.73 11.99
N VAL A 102 -10.29 -1.44 11.21
CA VAL A 102 -9.87 -2.66 10.54
C VAL A 102 -9.48 -2.32 9.11
N GLY A 103 -8.22 -2.53 8.76
CA GLY A 103 -7.70 -2.31 7.42
C GLY A 103 -7.88 -3.53 6.53
N TYR A 104 -8.17 -3.31 5.25
CA TYR A 104 -8.32 -4.33 4.23
C TYR A 104 -7.48 -4.03 3.00
N LEU A 105 -6.98 -5.07 2.34
CA LEU A 105 -6.34 -5.02 1.03
C LEU A 105 -7.31 -5.51 -0.02
N GLY A 106 -7.66 -4.63 -0.95
CA GLY A 106 -8.39 -4.95 -2.17
C GLY A 106 -7.45 -4.99 -3.36
N LEU A 107 -7.60 -5.98 -4.24
CA LEU A 107 -6.85 -6.06 -5.50
C LEU A 107 -7.83 -6.12 -6.67
N THR A 108 -7.51 -5.39 -7.74
CA THR A 108 -8.33 -5.36 -8.95
C THR A 108 -7.48 -5.41 -10.24
N PRO A 109 -7.95 -6.13 -11.27
CA PRO A 109 -7.24 -6.24 -12.53
C PRO A 109 -7.18 -4.93 -13.33
N LYS A 110 -8.06 -3.98 -13.03
CA LYS A 110 -8.12 -2.68 -13.72
C LYS A 110 -8.43 -1.56 -12.74
N ALA A 111 -7.69 -0.47 -12.86
CA ALA A 111 -8.06 0.83 -12.30
C ALA A 111 -9.21 1.39 -13.14
N VAL A 112 -10.45 1.09 -12.77
CA VAL A 112 -11.65 1.61 -13.47
C VAL A 112 -11.89 3.04 -13.03
N ASP A 113 -12.19 3.94 -13.96
CA ASP A 113 -12.58 5.30 -13.61
C ASP A 113 -13.90 5.24 -12.83
N THR A 114 -13.87 5.81 -11.65
CA THR A 114 -14.93 5.70 -10.65
C THR A 114 -16.13 6.60 -10.97
N ASP A 115 -15.90 7.67 -11.74
CA ASP A 115 -16.84 8.78 -12.01
C ASP A 115 -17.46 9.41 -10.73
N ALA A 116 -16.95 9.04 -9.57
CA ALA A 116 -17.34 9.57 -8.27
C ALA A 116 -16.54 10.84 -7.98
N PRO A 117 -17.18 11.92 -7.53
CA PRO A 117 -16.47 13.15 -7.19
C PRO A 117 -15.40 12.86 -6.13
N ASP A 118 -14.31 13.62 -6.17
CA ASP A 118 -13.28 13.58 -5.13
C ASP A 118 -12.62 12.20 -4.93
N THR A 119 -12.63 11.38 -5.98
CA THR A 119 -11.94 10.08 -6.01
C THR A 119 -10.90 10.04 -7.12
N ALA A 120 -9.79 9.35 -6.87
CA ALA A 120 -8.71 9.23 -7.85
C ALA A 120 -7.90 7.95 -7.65
N TRP A 121 -7.40 7.39 -8.75
CA TRP A 121 -6.29 6.44 -8.73
C TRP A 121 -4.97 7.22 -8.67
N ALA A 122 -4.23 7.06 -7.57
CA ALA A 122 -2.97 7.74 -7.35
C ALA A 122 -1.81 6.74 -7.36
N PRO A 123 -0.71 6.99 -8.09
CA PRO A 123 0.50 6.19 -7.96
C PRO A 123 0.97 6.16 -6.52
N TRP A 124 1.33 4.99 -5.99
CA TRP A 124 1.76 4.89 -4.59
C TRP A 124 3.10 5.63 -4.35
N SER A 125 3.87 5.88 -5.40
CA SER A 125 5.08 6.73 -5.40
C SER A 125 4.81 8.19 -5.00
N ARG A 126 3.58 8.69 -5.20
CA ARG A 126 3.13 9.99 -4.68
C ARG A 126 3.21 10.06 -3.15
N PHE A 127 2.93 8.94 -2.50
CA PHE A 127 2.97 8.79 -1.04
C PHE A 127 4.28 8.21 -0.53
N PHE A 128 5.06 7.49 -1.35
CA PHE A 128 6.35 6.92 -0.95
C PHE A 128 7.38 7.04 -2.07
N PRO A 129 7.86 8.26 -2.37
CA PRO A 129 8.69 8.51 -3.55
C PRO A 129 10.05 7.80 -3.52
N TRP A 130 10.53 7.37 -2.34
CA TRP A 130 11.79 6.64 -2.16
C TRP A 130 11.75 5.15 -2.48
N GLU A 131 10.58 4.59 -2.78
CA GLU A 131 10.41 3.14 -2.85
C GLU A 131 10.47 2.59 -4.28
N ASP A 132 10.43 3.43 -5.32
CA ASP A 132 10.52 3.00 -6.72
C ASP A 132 11.98 3.04 -7.20
N TRP A 133 12.61 1.88 -7.20
CA TRP A 133 13.98 1.64 -7.65
C TRP A 133 14.05 1.09 -9.08
N ARG A 134 12.95 1.07 -9.84
CA ARG A 134 12.93 0.56 -11.22
C ARG A 134 13.87 1.33 -12.14
N ALA A 135 14.09 2.61 -11.88
CA ALA A 135 15.03 3.48 -12.58
C ALA A 135 16.40 3.59 -11.88
N GLY A 136 16.69 2.73 -10.90
CA GLY A 136 17.85 2.83 -10.02
C GLY A 136 17.52 3.48 -8.68
N ARG A 137 18.55 3.68 -7.85
CA ARG A 137 18.40 4.25 -6.50
C ARG A 137 17.84 5.68 -6.56
N PRO A 138 16.71 5.98 -5.88
CA PRO A 138 16.17 7.33 -5.83
C PRO A 138 17.15 8.33 -5.19
N ALA A 139 17.45 9.43 -5.90
CA ALA A 139 18.40 10.46 -5.43
C ALA A 139 17.98 11.08 -4.08
N LEU A 140 16.68 11.23 -3.85
CA LEU A 140 16.12 11.78 -2.62
C LEU A 140 16.50 10.99 -1.35
N LEU A 141 16.89 9.72 -1.49
CA LEU A 141 17.42 8.91 -0.38
C LEU A 141 18.71 9.53 0.15
N ASP A 142 19.62 9.93 -0.74
CA ASP A 142 20.94 10.44 -0.38
C ASP A 142 20.92 11.95 -0.17
N GLU A 143 20.08 12.67 -0.91
CA GLU A 143 19.98 14.14 -0.86
C GLU A 143 19.19 14.66 0.35
N ALA A 144 18.14 13.95 0.77
CA ALA A 144 17.21 14.43 1.80
C ALA A 144 17.05 13.46 2.98
N ILE A 145 16.71 12.20 2.72
CA ILE A 145 16.33 11.24 3.78
C ILE A 145 17.52 10.84 4.65
N ALA A 146 18.62 10.40 4.04
CA ALA A 146 19.79 9.92 4.78
C ALA A 146 20.43 11.02 5.65
N PRO A 147 20.64 12.27 5.19
CA PRO A 147 21.12 13.35 6.04
C PRO A 147 20.17 13.67 7.20
N ALA A 148 18.85 13.65 6.97
CA ALA A 148 17.86 13.91 8.00
C ALA A 148 17.85 12.81 9.08
N LEU A 149 17.86 11.54 8.68
CA LEU A 149 17.94 10.40 9.60
C LEU A 149 19.27 10.36 10.35
N ARG A 150 20.38 10.78 9.71
CA ARG A 150 21.68 10.90 10.37
C ARG A 150 21.65 11.94 11.49
N ARG A 151 21.04 13.10 11.24
CA ARG A 151 20.84 14.13 12.28
C ARG A 151 19.95 13.64 13.41
N TRP A 152 18.84 12.97 13.09
CA TRP A 152 17.95 12.38 14.09
C TRP A 152 18.62 11.28 14.94
N ALA A 153 19.47 10.45 14.32
CA ALA A 153 20.19 9.40 15.02
C ALA A 153 21.24 9.97 15.99
N GLY A 154 21.93 11.05 15.62
CA GLY A 154 23.02 11.61 16.42
C GLY A 154 24.09 10.54 16.70
N ASP A 155 24.47 10.38 17.97
CA ASP A 155 25.44 9.36 18.43
C ASP A 155 24.79 8.00 18.74
N ASP A 156 23.47 7.85 18.57
CA ASP A 156 22.76 6.60 18.81
C ASP A 156 22.99 5.60 17.66
N ALA A 157 23.93 4.68 17.87
CA ALA A 157 24.27 3.63 16.92
C ALA A 157 23.08 2.70 16.58
N GLY A 158 22.13 2.52 17.52
CA GLY A 158 20.95 1.70 17.30
C GLY A 158 19.98 2.37 16.33
N LYS A 159 19.70 3.67 16.52
CA LYS A 159 18.90 4.48 15.58
C LYS A 159 19.51 4.50 14.19
N TRP A 160 20.83 4.72 14.09
CA TRP A 160 21.48 4.72 12.78
C TRP A 160 21.44 3.33 12.11
N SER A 161 21.63 2.25 12.87
CA SER A 161 21.52 0.89 12.34
C SER A 161 20.13 0.60 11.76
N ARG A 162 19.06 1.01 12.46
CA ARG A 162 17.68 0.92 11.95
C ARG A 162 17.50 1.72 10.65
N ALA A 163 18.00 2.95 10.59
CA ALA A 163 17.96 3.77 9.37
C ALA A 163 18.69 3.13 8.20
N ARG A 164 19.89 2.57 8.42
CA ARG A 164 20.65 1.87 7.39
C ARG A 164 19.90 0.68 6.81
N LEU A 165 19.35 -0.16 7.68
CA LEU A 165 18.61 -1.36 7.27
C LEU A 165 17.28 -1.01 6.60
N ALA A 166 16.58 0.00 7.09
CA ALA A 166 15.32 0.45 6.51
C ALA A 166 15.53 1.09 5.13
N PHE A 167 16.51 1.98 4.94
CA PHE A 167 16.66 2.76 3.72
C PHE A 167 17.81 2.32 2.79
N ALA A 168 18.40 1.13 3.05
CA ALA A 168 19.55 0.63 2.29
C ALA A 168 20.69 1.66 2.23
N LEU A 169 21.08 2.20 3.40
CA LEU A 169 22.17 3.18 3.52
C LEU A 169 23.49 2.47 3.88
N ASP A 170 24.62 3.10 3.54
CA ASP A 170 25.97 2.59 3.80
C ASP A 170 26.15 1.12 3.33
N GLY A 171 25.67 0.81 2.12
CA GLY A 171 25.81 -0.52 1.51
C GLY A 171 24.88 -1.61 2.05
N ALA A 172 23.95 -1.29 2.94
CA ALA A 172 22.92 -2.25 3.36
C ALA A 172 22.02 -2.64 2.17
N PRO A 173 21.55 -3.91 2.08
CA PRO A 173 20.71 -4.36 0.97
C PRO A 173 19.32 -3.72 1.03
N TRP A 174 18.76 -3.40 -0.13
CA TRP A 174 17.36 -3.00 -0.24
C TRP A 174 16.44 -4.19 0.03
N ASN A 175 15.45 -3.96 0.90
CA ASN A 175 14.36 -4.89 1.13
C ASN A 175 13.05 -4.14 0.89
N GLU A 176 12.36 -4.54 -0.16
CA GLU A 176 11.11 -3.98 -0.65
C GLU A 176 9.94 -4.18 0.35
N GLU A 177 9.99 -5.17 1.24
CA GLU A 177 8.92 -5.45 2.21
C GLU A 177 8.89 -4.46 3.38
N ARG A 178 9.94 -3.66 3.58
CA ARG A 178 10.10 -2.76 4.73
C ARG A 178 9.40 -1.39 4.56
N VAL A 179 8.33 -1.31 3.78
CA VAL A 179 7.62 -0.04 3.52
C VAL A 179 7.06 0.56 4.81
N LEU A 180 6.41 -0.27 5.64
CA LEU A 180 5.86 0.16 6.91
C LEU A 180 6.96 0.61 7.87
N GLU A 181 8.04 -0.15 7.98
CA GLU A 181 9.17 0.21 8.84
C GLU A 181 9.83 1.53 8.41
N ARG A 182 9.97 1.78 7.10
CA ARG A 182 10.47 3.05 6.58
C ARG A 182 9.55 4.21 6.95
N TYR A 183 8.24 4.04 6.77
CA TYR A 183 7.26 5.05 7.20
C TYR A 183 7.32 5.29 8.72
N GLU A 184 7.33 4.23 9.53
CA GLU A 184 7.36 4.34 11.00
C GLU A 184 8.66 4.99 11.48
N LEU A 185 9.80 4.72 10.83
CA LEU A 185 11.05 5.38 11.15
C LEU A 185 11.01 6.88 10.83
N LEU A 186 10.46 7.27 9.68
CA LEU A 186 10.28 8.70 9.34
C LEU A 186 9.32 9.39 10.32
N TYR A 187 8.26 8.69 10.75
CA TYR A 187 7.32 9.22 11.74
C TYR A 187 7.98 9.39 13.12
N GLU A 188 8.71 8.38 13.59
CA GLU A 188 9.49 8.43 14.85
C GLU A 188 10.57 9.52 14.81
N ALA A 189 11.22 9.69 13.66
CA ALA A 189 12.19 10.76 13.44
C ALA A 189 11.55 12.14 13.35
N GLY A 190 10.22 12.19 13.33
CA GLY A 190 9.45 13.39 13.20
C GLY A 190 9.52 14.05 11.83
N LEU A 191 10.01 13.31 10.83
CA LEU A 191 10.15 13.76 9.45
C LEU A 191 8.83 13.57 8.68
N ALA A 192 8.06 12.51 8.95
CA ALA A 192 6.78 12.33 8.27
C ALA A 192 5.88 13.57 8.52
N PRO A 193 5.24 14.17 7.49
CA PRO A 193 4.39 15.35 7.70
C PRO A 193 3.26 15.10 8.71
N GLU A 194 2.77 13.86 8.77
CA GLU A 194 1.81 13.42 9.79
C GLU A 194 2.36 13.52 11.22
N ALA A 195 3.66 13.35 11.42
CA ALA A 195 4.28 13.39 12.75
C ALA A 195 4.31 14.82 13.32
N ALA A 196 4.53 15.83 12.49
CA ALA A 196 4.38 17.24 12.84
C ALA A 196 2.93 17.52 13.27
N ARG A 197 1.97 17.26 12.37
CA ARG A 197 0.53 17.40 12.61
C ARG A 197 0.06 16.72 13.91
N ASP A 198 0.57 15.53 14.20
CA ASP A 198 0.17 14.77 15.39
C ASP A 198 0.85 15.28 16.68
N ARG A 199 2.06 15.83 16.60
CA ARG A 199 2.77 16.51 17.72
C ARG A 199 2.19 17.87 18.06
N ASP A 200 1.72 18.63 17.07
CA ASP A 200 1.12 19.96 17.27
C ASP A 200 -0.16 19.94 18.08
N ARG A 201 -0.78 18.77 18.22
CA ARG A 201 -1.90 18.54 19.14
C ARG A 201 -1.48 18.40 20.60
N ALA A 202 -0.20 18.17 20.88
CA ALA A 202 0.35 18.19 22.23
C ALA A 202 0.71 19.62 22.66
N ASP A 203 1.24 20.45 21.75
CA ASP A 203 1.91 21.70 22.10
C ASP A 203 1.42 22.98 21.37
N GLY A 204 0.47 22.90 20.42
CA GLY A 204 -0.21 24.07 19.83
C GLY A 204 0.63 24.95 18.88
N HIS A 205 1.66 24.41 18.24
CA HIS A 205 2.52 25.14 17.28
C HIS A 205 2.40 24.55 15.87
N ASP A 206 2.96 25.23 14.86
CA ASP A 206 3.04 24.76 13.46
C ASP A 206 4.53 24.55 13.09
N PRO A 207 5.03 23.32 12.87
CA PRO A 207 6.42 23.06 12.59
C PRO A 207 6.73 23.50 11.18
N ALA A 208 7.57 24.53 11.07
CA ALA A 208 8.19 24.88 9.81
C ALA A 208 9.20 23.78 9.42
N GLU A 209 8.73 22.73 8.76
CA GLU A 209 9.60 21.81 8.03
C GLU A 209 10.15 22.51 6.77
N PRO A 210 11.44 22.34 6.42
CA PRO A 210 11.97 22.87 5.17
C PRO A 210 11.20 22.32 3.97
N GLU A 211 10.76 23.19 3.06
CA GLU A 211 9.94 22.86 1.88
C GLU A 211 10.54 21.71 1.02
N ALA A 212 11.87 21.66 0.90
CA ALA A 212 12.58 20.59 0.19
C ALA A 212 12.46 19.20 0.87
N LEU A 213 12.40 19.15 2.21
CA LEU A 213 12.20 17.91 2.95
C LEU A 213 10.74 17.45 2.82
N SER A 214 9.78 18.37 2.89
CA SER A 214 8.36 18.08 2.68
C SER A 214 8.11 17.45 1.30
N ALA A 215 8.73 17.99 0.24
CA ALA A 215 8.63 17.42 -1.10
C ALA A 215 9.28 16.03 -1.22
N ALA A 216 10.44 15.81 -0.60
CA ALA A 216 11.13 14.52 -0.62
C ALA A 216 10.40 13.42 0.17
N LEU A 217 9.57 13.82 1.13
CA LEU A 217 8.87 12.91 2.02
C LEU A 217 7.48 12.54 1.54
N GLY A 218 7.10 12.85 0.30
CA GLY A 218 5.83 12.42 -0.29
C GLY A 218 4.60 13.05 0.34
N GLU A 219 3.46 12.91 -0.33
CA GLU A 219 2.24 13.58 0.09
C GLU A 219 1.62 12.96 1.35
N PRO A 220 1.18 13.78 2.32
CA PRO A 220 0.48 13.27 3.49
C PRO A 220 -0.94 12.79 3.17
N MET A 221 -1.44 11.89 4.00
CA MET A 221 -2.84 11.48 3.97
C MET A 221 -3.58 11.95 5.24
N ILE A 222 -4.91 12.00 5.16
CA ILE A 222 -5.74 12.21 6.36
C ILE A 222 -5.47 11.10 7.40
N SER A 223 -5.59 11.44 8.69
CA SER A 223 -5.50 10.45 9.77
C SER A 223 -4.22 9.61 9.69
N ASP A 224 -4.27 8.33 10.04
CA ASP A 224 -3.22 7.32 9.90
C ASP A 224 -3.25 6.58 8.55
N HIS A 225 -3.98 7.08 7.54
CA HIS A 225 -4.21 6.35 6.30
C HIS A 225 -2.93 6.05 5.53
N ARG A 226 -1.92 6.93 5.62
CA ARG A 226 -0.61 6.69 5.01
C ARG A 226 0.12 5.52 5.66
N ARG A 227 -0.01 5.34 6.98
CA ARG A 227 0.48 4.14 7.70
C ARG A 227 -0.26 2.87 7.27
N ILE A 228 -1.58 2.95 7.11
CA ILE A 228 -2.41 1.83 6.63
C ILE A 228 -1.98 1.43 5.21
N LEU A 229 -1.73 2.42 4.34
CA LEU A 229 -1.22 2.17 2.99
C LEU A 229 0.18 1.52 3.01
N ALA A 230 1.11 2.02 3.82
CA ALA A 230 2.44 1.42 3.99
C ALA A 230 2.35 -0.04 4.49
N THR A 231 1.39 -0.32 5.39
CA THR A 231 1.07 -1.68 5.84
C THR A 231 0.57 -2.55 4.69
N GLY A 232 -0.38 -2.05 3.90
CA GLY A 232 -0.94 -2.75 2.75
C GLY A 232 0.11 -3.10 1.70
N LEU A 233 1.00 -2.15 1.37
CA LEU A 233 2.08 -2.37 0.41
C LEU A 233 3.13 -3.36 0.92
N SER A 234 3.53 -3.26 2.20
CA SER A 234 4.44 -4.23 2.83
C SER A 234 3.88 -5.65 2.75
N ARG A 235 2.60 -5.81 3.09
CA ARG A 235 1.90 -7.10 3.03
C ARG A 235 1.78 -7.62 1.62
N LEU A 236 1.41 -6.77 0.65
CA LEU A 236 1.31 -7.16 -0.76
C LEU A 236 2.67 -7.63 -1.29
N ARG A 237 3.75 -6.88 -1.05
CA ARG A 237 5.12 -7.23 -1.48
C ARG A 237 5.63 -8.53 -0.85
N GLY A 238 5.36 -8.77 0.43
CA GLY A 238 5.65 -10.07 1.03
C GLY A 238 4.83 -11.18 0.38
N LYS A 239 3.52 -10.95 0.18
CA LYS A 239 2.58 -11.96 -0.29
C LYS A 239 2.83 -12.44 -1.70
N ILE A 240 3.20 -11.55 -2.63
CA ILE A 240 3.50 -11.94 -4.03
C ILE A 240 4.69 -12.92 -4.13
N LYS A 241 5.54 -13.04 -3.10
CA LYS A 241 6.67 -13.98 -3.09
C LYS A 241 6.26 -15.42 -2.84
N TYR A 242 5.17 -15.65 -2.11
CA TYR A 242 4.77 -16.99 -1.66
C TYR A 242 3.33 -17.36 -1.99
N ARG A 243 2.51 -16.44 -2.50
CA ARG A 243 1.18 -16.71 -3.02
C ARG A 243 1.00 -16.05 -4.39
N PRO A 244 0.24 -16.69 -5.30
CA PRO A 244 -0.02 -16.14 -6.64
C PRO A 244 -1.10 -15.04 -6.60
N VAL A 245 -1.06 -14.14 -5.61
CA VAL A 245 -2.04 -13.06 -5.44
C VAL A 245 -1.90 -11.98 -6.53
N VAL A 246 -0.74 -11.94 -7.20
CA VAL A 246 -0.47 -11.02 -8.31
C VAL A 246 -1.45 -11.16 -9.48
N PHE A 247 -2.04 -12.35 -9.68
CA PHE A 247 -3.01 -12.56 -10.76
C PHE A 247 -4.36 -11.88 -10.51
N GLU A 248 -4.63 -11.42 -9.29
CA GLU A 248 -5.79 -10.56 -9.01
C GLU A 248 -5.59 -9.12 -9.52
N LEU A 249 -4.36 -8.78 -9.95
CA LEU A 249 -3.98 -7.49 -10.55
C LEU A 249 -3.77 -7.59 -12.08
N THR A 250 -4.08 -8.73 -12.69
CA THR A 250 -3.99 -8.92 -14.14
C THR A 250 -5.35 -9.25 -14.73
N PRO A 251 -5.64 -8.86 -15.99
CA PRO A 251 -6.83 -9.34 -16.70
C PRO A 251 -6.85 -10.87 -16.79
N GLU A 252 -7.98 -11.45 -17.22
CA GLU A 252 -8.11 -12.92 -17.36
C GLU A 252 -7.07 -13.51 -18.34
N GLU A 253 -6.80 -12.78 -19.43
CA GLU A 253 -5.79 -13.12 -20.42
C GLU A 253 -4.69 -12.05 -20.40
N PHE A 254 -3.44 -12.45 -20.23
CA PHE A 254 -2.31 -11.54 -20.13
C PHE A 254 -1.06 -12.10 -20.80
N THR A 255 -0.13 -11.23 -21.20
CA THR A 255 1.21 -11.65 -21.62
C THR A 255 2.13 -11.79 -20.42
N LEU A 256 3.17 -12.64 -20.50
CA LEU A 256 4.20 -12.72 -19.44
C LEU A 256 4.92 -11.39 -19.21
N SER A 257 4.99 -10.54 -20.24
CA SER A 257 5.58 -9.20 -20.09
C SER A 257 4.67 -8.28 -19.27
N THR A 258 3.36 -8.37 -19.45
CA THR A 258 2.39 -7.66 -18.60
C THR A 258 2.50 -8.14 -17.15
N LEU A 259 2.55 -9.45 -16.92
CA LEU A 259 2.72 -10.00 -15.58
C LEU A 259 4.02 -9.53 -14.92
N GLN A 260 5.14 -9.55 -15.65
CA GLN A 260 6.43 -9.05 -15.15
C GLN A 260 6.32 -7.57 -14.74
N ARG A 261 5.78 -6.71 -15.62
CA ARG A 261 5.59 -5.28 -15.32
C ARG A 261 4.72 -5.06 -14.10
N THR A 262 3.66 -5.86 -13.92
CA THR A 262 2.81 -5.82 -12.73
C THR A 262 3.61 -6.14 -11.47
N VAL A 263 4.43 -7.19 -11.47
CA VAL A 263 5.28 -7.53 -10.32
C VAL A 263 6.30 -6.42 -10.05
N GLU A 264 6.97 -5.90 -11.07
CA GLU A 264 7.95 -4.80 -10.95
C GLU A 264 7.30 -3.53 -10.37
N ALA A 265 6.11 -3.18 -10.85
CA ALA A 265 5.36 -2.01 -10.38
C ALA A 265 4.96 -2.10 -8.90
N ILE A 266 4.65 -3.30 -8.40
CA ILE A 266 4.34 -3.54 -6.99
C ILE A 266 5.62 -3.57 -6.15
N ALA A 267 6.63 -4.32 -6.60
CA ALA A 267 7.87 -4.53 -5.87
C ALA A 267 8.74 -3.26 -5.85
N GLY A 268 8.56 -2.35 -6.81
CA GLY A 268 9.38 -1.15 -6.97
C GLY A 268 10.81 -1.47 -7.38
N VAL A 269 11.09 -2.64 -7.98
CA VAL A 269 12.42 -3.04 -8.45
C VAL A 269 12.31 -3.73 -9.81
N PRO A 270 13.32 -3.60 -10.70
CA PRO A 270 13.30 -4.28 -11.98
C PRO A 270 13.60 -5.77 -11.81
N LEU A 271 13.01 -6.61 -12.66
CA LEU A 271 13.21 -8.06 -12.64
C LEU A 271 13.97 -8.54 -13.87
N HIS A 272 14.80 -9.57 -13.69
CA HIS A 272 15.49 -10.18 -14.81
C HIS A 272 14.50 -11.01 -15.65
N LYS A 273 14.19 -10.54 -16.87
CA LYS A 273 13.18 -11.11 -17.76
C LYS A 273 13.27 -12.62 -17.95
N GLN A 274 14.46 -13.16 -18.21
CA GLN A 274 14.63 -14.60 -18.43
C GLN A 274 14.43 -15.42 -17.15
N ASN A 275 14.85 -14.89 -16.00
CA ASN A 275 14.70 -15.60 -14.72
C ASN A 275 13.23 -15.60 -14.30
N PHE A 276 12.55 -14.47 -14.47
CA PHE A 276 11.12 -14.34 -14.22
C PHE A 276 10.33 -15.37 -15.04
N ARG A 277 10.58 -15.44 -16.35
CA ARG A 277 9.92 -16.41 -17.23
C ARG A 277 10.14 -17.86 -16.77
N ARG A 278 11.39 -18.23 -16.46
CA ARG A 278 11.73 -19.58 -15.97
C ARG A 278 11.00 -19.91 -14.67
N VAL A 279 10.87 -18.96 -13.75
CA VAL A 279 10.14 -19.15 -12.49
C VAL A 279 8.66 -19.39 -12.79
N VAL A 280 8.01 -18.53 -13.58
CA VAL A 280 6.59 -18.66 -13.89
C VAL A 280 6.28 -20.00 -14.58
N GLU A 281 7.11 -20.43 -15.53
CA GLU A 281 6.98 -21.70 -16.24
C GLU A 281 7.19 -22.90 -15.29
N ARG A 282 8.23 -22.87 -14.45
CA ARG A 282 8.52 -23.93 -13.48
C ARG A 282 7.43 -24.09 -12.44
N GLU A 283 6.85 -22.99 -11.98
CA GLU A 283 5.77 -23.01 -11.00
C GLU A 283 4.44 -23.46 -11.62
N GLU A 284 4.34 -23.68 -12.94
CA GLU A 284 3.14 -24.12 -13.66
C GLU A 284 1.88 -23.30 -13.31
N LEU A 285 2.05 -22.03 -12.95
CA LEU A 285 0.96 -21.15 -12.50
C LEU A 285 0.09 -20.68 -13.67
N VAL A 286 0.62 -20.73 -14.89
CA VAL A 286 -0.02 -20.19 -16.08
C VAL A 286 -0.04 -21.24 -17.19
N GLU A 287 -1.00 -21.10 -18.08
CA GLU A 287 -1.09 -21.86 -19.33
C GLU A 287 -1.13 -20.94 -20.53
N GLY A 288 -0.42 -21.33 -21.59
CA GLY A 288 -0.47 -20.66 -22.88
C GLY A 288 -1.78 -20.95 -23.60
N LEU A 289 -2.36 -19.92 -24.21
CA LEU A 289 -3.62 -20.02 -24.95
C LEU A 289 -3.41 -20.25 -26.45
N GLY A 290 -2.16 -20.31 -26.92
CA GLY A 290 -1.82 -20.44 -28.35
C GLY A 290 -2.20 -19.23 -29.22
N ARG A 291 -2.77 -18.18 -28.63
CA ARG A 291 -3.10 -16.91 -29.26
C ARG A 291 -2.03 -15.88 -28.96
N LEU A 292 -1.82 -14.95 -29.90
CA LEU A 292 -0.85 -13.87 -29.76
C LEU A 292 -1.57 -12.53 -29.62
N ASP A 293 -1.06 -11.70 -28.73
CA ASP A 293 -1.42 -10.29 -28.58
C ASP A 293 -0.51 -9.42 -29.47
N ALA A 294 -1.12 -8.73 -30.43
CA ALA A 294 -0.43 -7.85 -31.38
C ALA A 294 -0.34 -6.40 -30.88
N GLU A 295 -1.04 -6.01 -29.81
CA GLU A 295 -1.09 -4.64 -29.27
C GLU A 295 0.06 -4.33 -28.30
N THR A 296 1.09 -5.17 -28.28
CA THR A 296 2.24 -5.04 -27.36
C THR A 296 3.22 -3.91 -27.71
N GLY A 297 2.96 -3.14 -28.77
CA GLY A 297 3.87 -2.11 -29.27
C GLY A 297 5.17 -2.67 -29.89
N GLY A 298 5.23 -3.98 -30.14
CA GLY A 298 6.40 -4.69 -30.66
C GLY A 298 6.05 -6.05 -31.27
N ARG A 299 6.94 -7.05 -31.12
CA ARG A 299 6.66 -8.41 -31.61
C ARG A 299 5.47 -9.00 -30.86
N PRO A 300 4.49 -9.61 -31.56
CA PRO A 300 3.35 -10.25 -30.91
C PRO A 300 3.79 -11.25 -29.84
N ALA A 301 3.11 -11.22 -28.68
CA ALA A 301 3.44 -12.04 -27.52
C ALA A 301 2.31 -13.01 -27.21
N GLU A 302 2.64 -14.22 -26.76
CA GLU A 302 1.63 -15.21 -26.40
C GLU A 302 0.79 -14.76 -25.19
N LEU A 303 -0.51 -15.01 -25.29
CA LEU A 303 -1.48 -14.83 -24.22
C LEU A 303 -1.50 -16.06 -23.30
N PHE A 304 -1.52 -15.78 -22.02
CA PHE A 304 -1.57 -16.76 -20.94
C PHE A 304 -2.79 -16.51 -20.05
N ARG A 305 -3.22 -17.55 -19.34
CA ARG A 305 -4.24 -17.50 -18.30
C ARG A 305 -3.71 -18.12 -17.01
N PHE A 306 -4.16 -17.59 -15.86
CA PHE A 306 -3.82 -18.17 -14.56
C PHE A 306 -4.60 -19.47 -14.29
N ARG A 307 -3.88 -20.52 -13.87
CA ARG A 307 -4.43 -21.83 -13.47
C ARG A 307 -4.97 -21.79 -12.05
N ARG A 308 -6.20 -21.30 -11.88
CA ARG A 308 -6.84 -21.14 -10.55
C ARG A 308 -6.95 -22.47 -9.78
N GLU A 309 -7.09 -23.59 -10.47
CA GLU A 309 -7.15 -24.95 -9.92
C GLU A 309 -5.89 -25.34 -9.13
N MET A 310 -4.73 -24.79 -9.47
CA MET A 310 -3.47 -25.05 -8.74
C MET A 310 -3.46 -24.48 -7.31
N LEU A 311 -4.34 -23.51 -7.01
CA LEU A 311 -4.50 -22.98 -5.65
C LEU A 311 -5.08 -24.02 -4.69
N ALA A 312 -6.01 -24.85 -5.16
CA ALA A 312 -6.65 -25.89 -4.34
C ALA A 312 -5.69 -27.06 -4.10
N THR A 313 -4.89 -27.43 -5.11
CA THR A 313 -3.93 -28.55 -5.01
C THR A 313 -2.74 -28.23 -4.11
N ARG A 314 -2.34 -26.95 -3.98
CA ARG A 314 -1.20 -26.52 -3.15
C ARG A 314 -1.58 -26.18 -1.70
N GLN A 315 -2.85 -26.26 -1.31
CA GLN A 315 -3.28 -26.18 0.10
C GLN A 315 -3.05 -27.51 0.85
N ALA A 316 -1.81 -27.99 0.88
CA ALA A 316 -1.30 -28.93 1.90
C ALA A 316 0.20 -29.16 1.72
N THR A 317 1.01 -28.16 2.04
CA THR A 317 2.32 -28.39 2.65
C THR A 317 2.73 -27.12 3.37
N GLY A 318 2.47 -27.07 4.69
CA GLY A 318 3.33 -26.26 5.55
C GLY A 318 4.76 -26.72 5.32
N LEU A 319 5.70 -25.78 5.21
CA LEU A 319 7.10 -26.09 4.94
C LEU A 319 7.63 -27.06 6.00
N SER A 320 8.02 -28.26 5.59
CA SER A 320 9.02 -29.05 6.31
C SER A 320 10.28 -28.20 6.32
N LEU A 321 10.72 -27.78 7.51
CA LEU A 321 11.95 -27.01 7.71
C LEU A 321 13.14 -27.95 7.43
N PRO A 322 13.87 -27.80 6.31
CA PRO A 322 15.12 -28.52 6.13
C PRO A 322 16.19 -27.69 6.83
N LEU A 323 16.31 -27.89 8.14
CA LEU A 323 17.48 -27.41 8.89
C LEU A 323 18.69 -28.19 8.37
N LEU A 324 19.73 -27.48 7.93
CA LEU A 324 21.03 -28.08 7.62
C LEU A 324 21.59 -28.71 8.91
N ARG A 325 21.91 -30.01 8.83
CA ARG A 325 22.92 -30.61 9.69
C ARG A 325 24.27 -30.54 8.96
N ASP A 326 25.26 -30.21 9.79
CA ASP A 326 26.70 -30.05 9.60
C ASP A 326 27.16 -28.79 8.84
#